data_AF-A0A6V2SZU5-F1
#
_entry.id   AF-A0A6V2SZU5-F1
#
_cell.length_a   1.000
_cell.length_b   1.000
_cell.length_c   1.000
_cell.angle_alpha   90.00
_cell.angle_beta   90.00
_cell.angle_gamma   90.00
#
_symmetry.space_group_name_H-M   'P 1'
#
loop_
_entity.id
_entity.type
_entity.pdbx_description
1 polymer ?
#
loop_
_entity_poly.entity_id
_entity_poly.type
_entity_poly.pdbx_seq_one_letter_code
_entity_poly.pdbx_strand_id
1 'polypeptide(L)'
;LVRAALMRGGTSKGVVFRAADLPPAGAARDAVIVAALGPDSTGLAIDGVGGGVTSTLKAAVVAPPSKPGFAADYHFAQVSRGGGIDWRSSCANFASAAALVAADDGMALREADGSAVVRLWASGAGEAMSVTLPATDAPPVAIAGVRGEAPPLRVEFELGGHALLPTGRPEEEGLRLGDRPLRATIVDVAGNPQVLVRAVEGGLRGDEADITCEQKYSGGILLCLGGLRGDEAAEEATAALVWEAVDAAAAPHSKSPSL
;
A
#
# COMPACT_ATOMS: atom_id res chain seq x y z
N LEU A 1 -23.89 -8.29 14.55
CA LEU A 1 -23.77 -7.56 13.26
C LEU A 1 -22.61 -6.57 13.40
N VAL A 2 -21.76 -6.47 12.37
CA VAL A 2 -20.59 -5.57 12.34
C VAL A 2 -20.90 -4.42 11.38
N ARG A 3 -20.68 -3.17 11.82
CA ARG A 3 -20.86 -1.99 10.96
C ARG A 3 -19.59 -1.73 10.16
N ALA A 4 -19.76 -1.36 8.90
CA ALA A 4 -18.65 -1.06 8.00
C ALA A 4 -19.11 -0.18 6.84
N ALA A 5 -18.17 0.49 6.19
CA ALA A 5 -18.39 1.23 4.95
C ALA A 5 -17.71 0.51 3.78
N LEU A 6 -18.47 0.18 2.74
CA LEU A 6 -17.90 -0.28 1.47
C LEU A 6 -17.55 0.96 0.62
N MET A 7 -16.27 1.19 0.36
CA MET A 7 -15.80 2.42 -0.27
C MET A 7 -14.81 2.15 -1.41
N ARG A 8 -14.82 3.05 -2.39
CA ARG A 8 -13.72 3.21 -3.33
C ARG A 8 -12.74 4.23 -2.76
N GLY A 9 -11.47 3.87 -2.69
CA GLY A 9 -10.36 4.79 -2.43
C GLY A 9 -9.40 4.75 -3.61
N GLY A 10 -9.20 5.89 -4.29
CA GLY A 10 -8.46 5.94 -5.56
C GLY A 10 -8.90 4.84 -6.55
N THR A 11 -7.97 4.05 -7.07
CA THR A 11 -8.26 2.92 -7.98
C THR A 11 -8.51 1.59 -7.26
N SER A 12 -8.77 1.61 -5.96
CA SER A 12 -9.05 0.43 -5.13
C SER A 12 -10.45 0.48 -4.51
N LYS A 13 -10.98 -0.70 -4.16
CA LYS A 13 -12.26 -0.85 -3.47
C LYS A 13 -12.10 -1.81 -2.31
N GLY A 14 -12.81 -1.56 -1.21
CA GLY A 14 -12.69 -2.40 -0.03
C GLY A 14 -13.60 -1.94 1.10
N VAL A 15 -13.38 -2.52 2.27
CA VAL A 15 -14.20 -2.27 3.46
C VAL A 15 -13.42 -1.44 4.47
N VAL A 16 -13.99 -0.32 4.92
CA VAL A 16 -13.46 0.48 6.03
C VAL A 16 -14.29 0.19 7.28
N PHE A 17 -13.61 -0.24 8.33
CA PHE A 17 -14.20 -0.50 9.63
C PHE A 17 -13.75 0.57 10.63
N ARG A 18 -14.62 0.87 11.60
CA ARG A 18 -14.19 1.54 12.83
C ARG A 18 -13.71 0.49 13.81
N ALA A 19 -12.64 0.78 14.54
CA ALA A 19 -12.09 -0.16 15.52
C ALA A 19 -13.11 -0.57 16.59
N ALA A 20 -14.04 0.31 16.95
CA ALA A 20 -15.10 0.05 17.92
C ALA A 20 -16.15 -0.98 17.43
N ASP A 21 -16.24 -1.22 16.12
CA ASP A 21 -17.17 -2.19 15.52
C ASP A 21 -16.54 -3.58 15.32
N LEU A 22 -15.24 -3.73 15.61
CA LEU A 22 -14.48 -4.96 15.47
C LEU A 22 -14.03 -5.52 16.83
N PRO A 23 -13.73 -6.82 16.92
CA PRO A 23 -12.94 -7.35 18.04
C PRO A 23 -11.60 -6.59 18.20
N PRO A 24 -10.95 -6.67 19.37
CA PRO A 24 -9.58 -6.22 19.55
C PRO A 24 -8.63 -6.84 18.51
N ALA A 25 -7.48 -6.21 18.28
CA ALA A 25 -6.50 -6.70 17.31
C ALA A 25 -6.08 -8.16 17.61
N GLY A 26 -6.00 -8.98 16.56
CA GLY A 26 -5.68 -10.40 16.64
C GLY A 26 -6.63 -11.27 15.82
N ALA A 27 -6.51 -12.59 16.00
CA ALA A 27 -7.15 -13.59 15.15
C ALA A 27 -8.68 -13.43 14.99
N ALA A 28 -9.38 -12.99 16.04
CA ALA A 28 -10.83 -12.78 15.97
C ALA A 28 -11.20 -11.61 15.05
N ARG A 29 -10.41 -10.52 15.06
CA ARG A 29 -10.58 -9.40 14.14
C ARG A 29 -10.26 -9.83 12.71
N ASP A 30 -9.15 -10.54 12.53
CA ASP A 30 -8.71 -11.02 11.22
C ASP A 30 -9.79 -11.92 10.59
N ALA A 31 -10.37 -12.84 11.37
CA ALA A 31 -11.46 -13.69 10.92
C ALA A 31 -12.69 -12.89 10.44
N VAL A 32 -13.05 -11.80 11.13
CA VAL A 32 -14.15 -10.92 10.70
C VAL A 32 -13.82 -10.23 9.38
N ILE A 33 -12.60 -9.71 9.22
CA ILE A 33 -12.17 -8.99 8.01
C ILE A 33 -12.08 -9.95 6.81
N VAL A 34 -11.51 -11.14 7.00
CA VAL A 34 -11.42 -12.18 5.97
C VAL A 34 -12.83 -12.61 5.56
N ALA A 35 -13.72 -12.89 6.52
CA ALA A 35 -15.10 -13.26 6.22
C ALA A 35 -15.86 -12.15 5.48
N ALA A 36 -15.65 -10.88 5.84
CA ALA A 36 -16.29 -9.76 5.15
C ALA A 36 -15.87 -9.66 3.68
N LEU A 37 -14.60 -9.90 3.37
CA LEU A 37 -14.09 -9.86 1.99
C LEU A 37 -14.32 -11.15 1.21
N GLY A 38 -14.44 -12.29 1.91
CA GLY A 38 -14.75 -13.60 1.37
C GLY A 38 -13.76 -14.15 0.36
N PRO A 39 -12.42 -14.02 0.53
CA PRO A 39 -11.47 -14.57 -0.43
C PRO A 39 -11.64 -16.09 -0.53
N ASP A 40 -11.55 -16.62 -1.75
CA ASP A 40 -11.69 -18.05 -2.02
C ASP A 40 -10.67 -18.52 -3.07
N SER A 41 -10.50 -19.84 -3.19
CA SER A 41 -9.59 -20.46 -4.16
C SER A 41 -10.01 -20.24 -5.62
N THR A 42 -11.30 -19.97 -5.86
CA THR A 42 -11.81 -19.67 -7.21
C THR A 42 -11.41 -18.27 -7.67
N GLY A 43 -11.12 -17.37 -6.73
CA GLY A 43 -10.88 -15.96 -6.98
C GLY A 43 -12.11 -15.16 -7.32
N LEU A 44 -13.31 -15.66 -7.04
CA LEU A 44 -14.55 -14.93 -7.26
C LEU A 44 -14.94 -14.12 -6.03
N ALA A 45 -14.55 -14.60 -4.85
CA ALA A 45 -14.89 -14.04 -3.55
C ALA A 45 -16.41 -13.91 -3.31
N ILE A 46 -17.15 -14.93 -3.73
CA ILE A 46 -18.62 -14.86 -3.83
C ILE A 46 -19.32 -14.77 -2.46
N ASP A 47 -18.68 -15.26 -1.40
CA ASP A 47 -19.22 -15.28 -0.04
C ASP A 47 -18.79 -14.04 0.78
N GLY A 48 -18.40 -12.96 0.11
CA GLY A 48 -18.06 -11.68 0.72
C GLY A 48 -18.28 -10.50 -0.23
N VAL A 49 -17.84 -9.31 0.18
CA VAL A 49 -17.95 -8.09 -0.63
C VAL A 49 -16.69 -7.80 -1.47
N GLY A 50 -15.68 -8.67 -1.37
CA GLY A 50 -14.47 -8.60 -2.17
C GLY A 50 -14.74 -8.85 -3.66
N GLY A 51 -13.77 -8.48 -4.50
CA GLY A 51 -13.86 -8.69 -5.95
C GLY A 51 -12.87 -9.73 -6.49
N GLY A 52 -12.23 -10.50 -5.62
CA GLY A 52 -11.35 -11.61 -6.02
C GLY A 52 -9.95 -11.23 -6.55
N VAL A 53 -9.69 -9.94 -6.74
CA VAL A 53 -8.38 -9.38 -7.15
C VAL A 53 -7.81 -8.47 -6.07
N THR A 54 -6.49 -8.26 -6.07
CA THR A 54 -5.76 -7.55 -5.00
C THR A 54 -6.31 -6.14 -4.75
N SER A 55 -6.69 -5.40 -5.80
CA SER A 55 -7.29 -4.06 -5.72
C SER A 55 -8.68 -4.02 -5.06
N THR A 56 -9.30 -5.18 -4.85
CA THR A 56 -10.65 -5.36 -4.30
C THR A 56 -10.72 -6.26 -3.06
N LEU A 57 -9.59 -6.81 -2.61
CA LEU A 57 -9.45 -7.60 -1.38
C LEU A 57 -8.71 -6.77 -0.32
N LYS A 58 -9.29 -5.60 0.00
CA LYS A 58 -8.68 -4.60 0.86
C LYS A 58 -9.62 -4.23 2.00
N ALA A 59 -9.05 -4.06 3.17
CA ALA A 59 -9.76 -3.46 4.29
C ALA A 59 -8.89 -2.41 4.99
N ALA A 60 -9.54 -1.58 5.78
CA ALA A 60 -8.91 -0.61 6.65
C ALA A 60 -9.64 -0.58 7.99
N VAL A 61 -8.90 -0.36 9.06
CA VAL A 61 -9.47 -0.07 10.37
C VAL A 61 -9.05 1.34 10.76
N VAL A 62 -10.04 2.19 11.03
CA VAL A 62 -9.87 3.53 11.59
C VAL A 62 -10.04 3.44 13.10
N ALA A 63 -9.06 3.93 13.85
CA ALA A 63 -9.07 3.94 15.31
C ALA A 63 -8.76 5.35 15.84
N PRO A 64 -9.13 5.65 17.11
CA PRO A 64 -8.65 6.85 17.79
C PRO A 64 -7.12 6.95 17.72
N PRO A 65 -6.55 8.17 17.67
CA PRO A 65 -5.12 8.36 17.48
C PRO A 65 -4.31 7.83 18.67
N SER A 66 -3.28 7.03 18.38
CA SER A 66 -2.32 6.56 19.39
C SER A 66 -1.12 7.49 19.57
N LYS A 67 -0.92 8.41 18.62
CA LYS A 67 0.18 9.39 18.64
C LYS A 67 -0.33 10.84 18.66
N PRO A 68 0.31 11.75 19.42
CA PRO A 68 0.02 13.17 19.36
C PRO A 68 0.20 13.73 17.94
N GLY A 69 -0.67 14.66 17.55
CA GLY A 69 -0.59 15.35 16.25
C GLY A 69 -1.22 14.60 15.07
N PHE A 70 -1.77 13.40 15.31
CA PHE A 70 -2.58 12.66 14.35
C PHE A 70 -4.06 12.73 14.72
N ALA A 71 -4.91 12.75 13.70
CA ALA A 71 -6.36 12.72 13.84
C ALA A 71 -6.88 11.31 14.14
N ALA A 72 -6.30 10.29 13.50
CA ALA A 72 -6.69 8.91 13.65
C ALA A 72 -5.53 7.95 13.36
N ASP A 73 -5.63 6.74 13.90
CA ASP A 73 -4.81 5.62 13.49
C ASP A 73 -5.46 4.92 12.28
N TYR A 74 -4.64 4.61 11.29
CA TYR A 74 -5.02 3.89 10.08
C TYR A 74 -4.30 2.54 10.04
N HIS A 75 -5.05 1.45 10.04
CA HIS A 75 -4.51 0.11 9.87
C HIS A 75 -4.98 -0.46 8.53
N PHE A 76 -4.07 -0.58 7.57
CA PHE A 76 -4.36 -1.20 6.29
C PHE A 76 -4.26 -2.73 6.41
N ALA A 77 -5.25 -3.43 5.84
CA ALA A 77 -5.29 -4.87 5.75
C ALA A 77 -5.34 -5.29 4.27
N GLN A 78 -4.21 -5.76 3.75
CA GLN A 78 -4.19 -6.43 2.45
C GLN A 78 -4.55 -7.90 2.66
N VAL A 79 -5.72 -8.31 2.15
CA VAL A 79 -6.14 -9.71 2.23
C VAL A 79 -5.70 -10.44 0.98
N SER A 80 -5.04 -11.58 1.17
CA SER A 80 -4.62 -12.46 0.08
C SER A 80 -5.79 -13.32 -0.38
N ARG A 81 -5.68 -13.88 -1.59
CA ARG A 81 -6.68 -14.85 -2.10
C ARG A 81 -6.76 -16.12 -1.24
N GLY A 82 -5.70 -16.43 -0.50
CA GLY A 82 -5.67 -17.54 0.47
C GLY A 82 -6.21 -17.18 1.86
N GLY A 83 -6.71 -15.96 2.08
CA GLY A 83 -7.29 -15.52 3.35
C GLY A 83 -6.29 -15.05 4.41
N GLY A 84 -4.99 -14.92 4.08
CA GLY A 84 -4.02 -14.28 4.95
C GLY A 84 -4.15 -12.76 4.91
N ILE A 85 -3.84 -12.07 6.01
CA ILE A 85 -3.81 -10.60 6.08
C ILE A 85 -2.36 -10.12 6.25
N ASP A 86 -1.95 -9.18 5.42
CA ASP A 86 -0.78 -8.35 5.67
C ASP A 86 -1.21 -7.01 6.29
N TRP A 87 -0.67 -6.76 7.49
CA TRP A 87 -0.89 -5.55 8.30
C TRP A 87 0.32 -4.60 8.29
N ARG A 88 1.42 -4.98 7.64
CA ARG A 88 2.69 -4.22 7.67
C ARG A 88 2.76 -3.16 6.58
N SER A 89 1.99 -3.33 5.51
CA SER A 89 1.95 -2.39 4.40
C SER A 89 1.01 -1.21 4.66
N SER A 90 1.20 -0.13 3.92
CA SER A 90 0.24 0.96 3.77
C SER A 90 -0.36 0.95 2.37
N CYS A 91 -1.45 1.70 2.16
CA CYS A 91 -2.02 1.86 0.84
C CYS A 91 -2.58 3.27 0.65
N ALA A 92 -1.91 4.05 -0.19
CA ALA A 92 -2.29 5.40 -0.59
C ALA A 92 -3.76 5.54 -1.00
N ASN A 93 -4.15 4.67 -1.93
CA ASN A 93 -5.52 4.60 -2.45
C ASN A 93 -6.53 4.41 -1.31
N PHE A 94 -6.25 3.51 -0.37
CA PHE A 94 -7.24 3.15 0.64
C PHE A 94 -7.21 4.05 1.87
N ALA A 95 -6.10 4.74 2.13
CA ALA A 95 -6.03 5.82 3.09
C ALA A 95 -6.98 6.98 2.74
N SER A 96 -7.23 7.24 1.45
CA SER A 96 -8.21 8.26 1.04
C SER A 96 -9.64 7.90 1.49
N ALA A 97 -9.99 6.61 1.48
CA ALA A 97 -11.29 6.13 1.98
C ALA A 97 -11.33 6.16 3.52
N ALA A 98 -10.26 5.72 4.18
CA ALA A 98 -10.14 5.77 5.64
C ALA A 98 -10.26 7.21 6.19
N ALA A 99 -9.65 8.18 5.51
CA ALA A 99 -9.74 9.58 5.89
C ALA A 99 -11.18 10.12 5.83
N LEU A 100 -11.98 9.71 4.85
CA LEU A 100 -13.39 10.10 4.77
C LEU A 100 -14.20 9.53 5.94
N VAL A 101 -13.94 8.29 6.36
CA VAL A 101 -14.58 7.71 7.56
C VAL A 101 -14.14 8.42 8.83
N ALA A 102 -12.85 8.74 8.96
CA ALA A 102 -12.36 9.52 10.09
C ALA A 102 -12.96 10.93 10.12
N ALA A 103 -13.12 11.58 8.96
CA ALA A 103 -13.77 12.88 8.84
C ALA A 103 -15.26 12.83 9.22
N ASP A 104 -15.97 11.76 8.84
CA ASP A 104 -17.36 11.49 9.25
C ASP A 104 -17.49 11.32 10.78
N ASP A 105 -16.44 10.79 11.43
CA ASP A 105 -16.33 10.70 12.89
C ASP A 105 -15.89 12.01 13.57
N GLY A 106 -15.79 13.11 12.81
CA GLY A 106 -15.40 14.42 13.33
C GLY A 106 -13.90 14.57 13.59
N MET A 107 -13.06 13.70 13.02
CA MET A 107 -11.61 13.72 13.22
C MET A 107 -10.86 14.62 12.21
N ALA A 108 -11.57 15.37 11.36
CA ALA A 108 -10.95 16.28 10.40
C ALA A 108 -10.67 17.67 11.00
N LEU A 109 -9.49 18.20 10.75
CA LEU A 109 -9.12 19.57 11.08
C LEU A 109 -9.61 20.49 9.95
N ARG A 110 -10.57 21.37 10.24
CA ARG A 110 -11.11 22.31 9.23
C ARG A 110 -10.19 23.50 9.06
N GLU A 111 -9.96 23.87 7.80
CA GLU A 111 -9.18 25.03 7.41
C GLU A 111 -10.08 26.24 7.12
N ALA A 112 -9.48 27.43 7.12
CA ALA A 112 -10.21 28.68 6.88
C ALA A 112 -10.79 28.80 5.47
N ASP A 113 -10.20 28.09 4.50
CA ASP A 113 -10.66 28.04 3.11
C ASP A 113 -11.80 27.03 2.88
N GLY A 114 -12.28 26.38 3.95
CA GLY A 114 -13.34 25.37 3.88
C GLY A 114 -12.87 23.96 3.55
N SER A 115 -11.58 23.75 3.26
CA SER A 115 -10.98 22.43 3.17
C SER A 115 -10.83 21.80 4.57
N ALA A 116 -10.46 20.52 4.61
CA ALA A 116 -10.14 19.87 5.87
C ALA A 116 -9.00 18.86 5.72
N VAL A 117 -8.17 18.72 6.74
CA VAL A 117 -7.05 17.79 6.75
C VAL A 117 -7.31 16.68 7.77
N VAL A 118 -7.12 15.44 7.35
CA VAL A 118 -7.09 14.27 8.23
C VAL A 118 -5.66 13.73 8.24
N ARG A 119 -4.95 13.92 9.37
CA ARG A 119 -3.62 13.35 9.59
C ARG A 119 -3.74 11.93 10.12
N LEU A 120 -3.26 10.94 9.37
CA LEU A 120 -3.36 9.53 9.70
C LEU A 120 -2.00 8.99 10.14
N TRP A 121 -1.99 8.21 11.22
CA TRP A 121 -0.83 7.39 11.59
C TRP A 121 -1.04 5.96 11.08
N ALA A 122 -0.30 5.58 10.03
CA ALA A 122 -0.31 4.24 9.47
C ALA A 122 0.54 3.29 10.31
N SER A 123 0.05 2.94 11.50
CA SER A 123 0.84 2.25 12.54
C SER A 123 1.47 0.92 12.11
N GLY A 124 0.85 0.20 11.18
CA GLY A 124 1.39 -1.04 10.63
C GLY A 124 2.66 -0.84 9.79
N ALA A 125 2.70 0.24 9.00
CA ALA A 125 3.83 0.63 8.17
C ALA A 125 4.81 1.57 8.87
N GLY A 126 4.42 2.14 10.02
CA GLY A 126 5.23 3.15 10.69
C GLY A 126 5.28 4.48 9.94
N GLU A 127 4.24 4.80 9.18
CA GLU A 127 4.22 5.92 8.23
C GLU A 127 3.21 7.01 8.63
N ALA A 128 3.59 8.27 8.43
CA ALA A 128 2.69 9.41 8.63
C ALA A 128 2.10 9.85 7.29
N MET A 129 0.78 10.05 7.28
CA MET A 129 0.04 10.43 6.08
C MET A 129 -0.89 11.61 6.37
N SER A 130 -1.15 12.42 5.35
CA SER A 130 -2.19 13.45 5.39
C SER A 130 -3.11 13.31 4.20
N VAL A 131 -4.42 13.38 4.44
CA VAL A 131 -5.42 13.44 3.39
C VAL A 131 -6.16 14.76 3.51
N THR A 132 -6.04 15.59 2.48
CA THR A 132 -6.74 16.86 2.38
C THR A 132 -8.04 16.66 1.60
N LEU A 133 -9.15 16.86 2.30
CA LEU A 133 -10.49 16.95 1.75
C LEU A 133 -10.69 18.35 1.19
N PRO A 134 -11.23 18.49 -0.03
CA PRO A 134 -11.37 19.80 -0.65
C PRO A 134 -12.52 20.58 -0.03
N ALA A 135 -12.53 21.90 -0.27
CA ALA A 135 -13.71 22.73 -0.04
C ALA A 135 -14.89 22.23 -0.89
N THR A 136 -16.13 22.50 -0.44
CA THR A 136 -17.37 22.00 -1.08
C THR A 136 -17.51 22.39 -2.55
N ASP A 137 -16.97 23.54 -2.94
CA ASP A 137 -17.05 24.10 -4.29
C ASP A 137 -15.84 23.77 -5.17
N ALA A 138 -14.90 22.95 -4.69
CA ALA A 138 -13.76 22.54 -5.48
C ALA A 138 -14.21 21.79 -6.75
N PRO A 139 -13.63 22.11 -7.92
CA PRO A 139 -13.98 21.43 -9.16
C PRO A 139 -13.60 19.95 -9.07
N PRO A 140 -14.47 19.05 -9.58
CA PRO A 140 -14.18 17.62 -9.55
C PRO A 140 -13.03 17.28 -10.52
N VAL A 141 -12.38 16.15 -10.28
CA VAL A 141 -11.27 15.64 -11.11
C VAL A 141 -11.53 14.21 -11.54
N ALA A 142 -11.02 13.86 -12.72
CA ALA A 142 -10.91 12.47 -13.18
C ALA A 142 -9.56 11.87 -12.77
N ILE A 143 -9.53 10.57 -12.50
CA ILE A 143 -8.28 9.81 -12.35
C ILE A 143 -8.30 8.60 -13.28
N ALA A 144 -7.13 8.22 -13.81
CA ALA A 144 -7.02 7.03 -14.66
C ALA A 144 -7.53 5.77 -13.92
N GLY A 145 -8.27 4.92 -14.62
CA GLY A 145 -8.84 3.69 -14.07
C GLY A 145 -10.17 3.85 -13.31
N VAL A 146 -10.71 5.07 -13.16
CA VAL A 146 -12.02 5.31 -12.55
C VAL A 146 -12.94 6.04 -13.52
N ARG A 147 -14.17 5.57 -13.64
CA ARG A 147 -15.20 6.21 -14.48
C ARG A 147 -15.76 7.45 -13.78
N GLY A 148 -15.82 8.56 -14.51
CA GLY A 148 -16.41 9.82 -14.04
C GLY A 148 -15.45 10.67 -13.24
N GLU A 149 -15.99 11.68 -12.55
CA GLU A 149 -15.25 12.67 -11.79
C GLU A 149 -15.73 12.71 -10.33
N ALA A 150 -14.86 13.11 -9.42
CA ALA A 150 -15.18 13.27 -8.00
C ALA A 150 -14.36 14.41 -7.38
N PRO A 151 -14.76 14.96 -6.22
CA PRO A 151 -13.95 15.95 -5.52
C PRO A 151 -12.51 15.45 -5.26
N PRO A 152 -11.47 16.29 -5.50
CA PRO A 152 -10.08 15.87 -5.40
C PRO A 152 -9.66 15.70 -3.94
N LEU A 153 -9.26 14.48 -3.56
CA LEU A 153 -8.53 14.24 -2.31
C LEU A 153 -7.03 14.27 -2.60
N ARG A 154 -6.29 15.14 -1.92
CA ARG A 154 -4.82 15.12 -1.96
C ARG A 154 -4.33 14.19 -0.88
N VAL A 155 -3.55 13.18 -1.25
CA VAL A 155 -2.94 12.23 -0.31
C VAL A 155 -1.43 12.47 -0.32
N GLU A 156 -0.89 12.76 0.85
CA GLU A 156 0.52 13.06 1.07
C GLU A 156 1.10 12.09 2.10
N PHE A 157 2.34 11.68 1.87
CA PHE A 157 3.09 10.75 2.70
C PHE A 157 4.36 11.44 3.15
N GLU A 158 4.70 11.31 4.42
CA GLU A 158 5.98 11.79 4.91
C GLU A 158 7.02 10.70 4.67
N LEU A 159 8.09 11.01 3.93
CA LEU A 159 9.20 10.07 3.66
C LEU A 159 9.87 9.53 4.95
N GLY A 160 9.66 10.22 6.07
CA GLY A 160 10.25 9.86 7.35
C GLY A 160 11.77 9.94 7.33
N GLY A 161 12.43 9.00 8.01
CA GLY A 161 13.89 8.86 8.04
C GLY A 161 14.47 7.93 6.96
N HIS A 162 13.65 7.51 5.99
CA HIS A 162 14.07 6.57 4.95
C HIS A 162 14.98 7.26 3.93
N ALA A 163 16.11 6.63 3.62
CA ALA A 163 16.96 7.08 2.53
C ALA A 163 16.26 6.75 1.20
N LEU A 164 16.00 7.76 0.37
CA LEU A 164 15.36 7.57 -0.95
C LEU A 164 16.10 6.53 -1.79
N LEU A 165 17.43 6.52 -1.72
CA LEU A 165 18.29 5.51 -2.31
C LEU A 165 18.88 4.68 -1.16
N PRO A 166 18.26 3.54 -0.77
CA PRO A 166 18.72 2.74 0.36
C PRO A 166 20.20 2.31 0.21
N THR A 167 20.62 1.96 -0.99
CA THR A 167 22.01 1.56 -1.31
C THR A 167 22.98 2.74 -1.41
N GLY A 168 22.46 3.98 -1.36
CA GLY A 168 23.21 5.20 -1.66
C GLY A 168 23.58 5.37 -3.13
N ARG A 169 23.10 4.47 -4.02
CA ARG A 169 23.44 4.47 -5.45
C ARG A 169 22.20 4.75 -6.30
N PRO A 170 22.32 5.58 -7.36
CA PRO A 170 21.23 5.77 -8.31
C PRO A 170 21.08 4.61 -9.31
N GLU A 171 22.11 3.76 -9.44
CA GLU A 171 22.10 2.56 -10.28
C GLU A 171 22.85 1.43 -9.56
N GLU A 172 22.23 0.27 -9.50
CA GLU A 172 22.80 -0.94 -8.90
C GLU A 172 23.71 -1.67 -9.89
N GLU A 173 24.80 -2.20 -9.35
CA GLU A 173 25.77 -3.02 -10.10
C GLU A 173 25.65 -4.49 -9.69
N GLY A 174 25.89 -5.40 -10.63
CA GLY A 174 25.98 -6.83 -10.33
C GLY A 174 24.64 -7.57 -10.17
N LEU A 175 23.51 -6.89 -10.27
CA LEU A 175 22.21 -7.54 -10.40
C LEU A 175 22.14 -8.34 -11.70
N ARG A 176 21.50 -9.50 -11.65
CA ARG A 176 21.34 -10.39 -12.80
C ARG A 176 19.92 -10.94 -12.85
N LEU A 177 19.44 -11.13 -14.06
CA LEU A 177 18.19 -11.83 -14.36
C LEU A 177 18.52 -13.08 -15.17
N GLY A 178 18.59 -14.22 -14.50
CA GLY A 178 19.25 -15.42 -15.02
C GLY A 178 20.71 -15.12 -15.34
N ASP A 179 21.15 -15.43 -16.57
CA ASP A 179 22.52 -15.16 -17.01
C ASP A 179 22.76 -13.73 -17.49
N ARG A 180 21.74 -12.85 -17.53
CA ARG A 180 21.87 -11.50 -18.09
C ARG A 180 22.16 -10.46 -17.00
N PRO A 181 23.08 -9.51 -17.22
CA PRO A 181 23.23 -8.37 -16.32
C PRO A 181 21.99 -7.47 -16.36
N LEU A 182 21.59 -6.96 -15.20
CA LEU A 182 20.42 -6.12 -15.00
C LEU A 182 20.85 -4.78 -14.39
N ARG A 183 20.46 -3.66 -15.00
CA ARG A 183 20.57 -2.35 -14.36
C ARG A 183 19.24 -2.02 -13.72
N ALA A 184 19.31 -1.70 -12.43
CA ALA A 184 18.14 -1.30 -11.67
C ALA A 184 18.47 -0.08 -10.82
N THR A 185 17.43 0.69 -10.49
CA THR A 185 17.47 1.65 -9.39
C THR A 185 16.58 1.12 -8.28
N ILE A 186 17.11 1.01 -7.07
CA ILE A 186 16.29 0.71 -5.89
C ILE A 186 15.93 2.03 -5.23
N VAL A 187 14.64 2.31 -5.09
CA VAL A 187 14.13 3.46 -4.34
C VAL A 187 13.31 2.99 -3.16
N ASP A 188 13.48 3.60 -2.00
CA ASP A 188 12.57 3.42 -0.87
C ASP A 188 11.76 4.71 -0.68
N VAL A 189 10.45 4.60 -0.90
CA VAL A 189 9.51 5.70 -0.67
C VAL A 189 8.67 5.32 0.55
N ALA A 190 9.09 5.83 1.72
CA ALA A 190 8.40 5.67 3.00
C ALA A 190 8.19 4.20 3.45
N GLY A 191 9.22 3.37 3.31
CA GLY A 191 9.18 1.95 3.71
C GLY A 191 8.56 1.02 2.67
N ASN A 192 8.33 1.52 1.45
CA ASN A 192 7.84 0.74 0.31
C ASN A 192 8.92 0.68 -0.79
N PRO A 193 9.86 -0.28 -0.70
CA PRO A 193 10.97 -0.39 -1.64
C PRO A 193 10.48 -0.81 -3.03
N GLN A 194 10.94 -0.10 -4.05
CA GLN A 194 10.66 -0.37 -5.46
C GLN A 194 11.96 -0.57 -6.23
N VAL A 195 11.92 -1.51 -7.17
CA VAL A 195 13.04 -1.80 -8.07
C VAL A 195 12.63 -1.38 -9.47
N LEU A 196 13.29 -0.34 -9.97
CA LEU A 196 13.02 0.22 -11.28
C LEU A 196 14.03 -0.34 -12.27
N VAL A 197 13.54 -1.05 -13.27
CA VAL A 197 14.34 -1.65 -14.34
C VAL A 197 13.86 -1.10 -15.68
N ARG A 198 14.77 -0.92 -16.63
CA ARG A 198 14.36 -0.55 -18.00
C ARG A 198 13.68 -1.72 -18.69
N ALA A 199 12.51 -1.45 -19.29
CA ALA A 199 11.72 -2.46 -20.00
C ALA A 199 12.55 -3.33 -20.96
N VAL A 200 13.43 -2.71 -21.76
CA VAL A 200 14.27 -3.40 -22.74
C VAL A 200 15.24 -4.43 -22.12
N GLU A 201 15.64 -4.25 -20.86
CA GLU A 201 16.50 -5.22 -20.16
C GLU A 201 15.72 -6.45 -19.69
N GLY A 202 14.41 -6.27 -19.43
CA GLY A 202 13.46 -7.36 -19.23
C GLY A 202 12.98 -8.02 -20.53
N GLY A 203 13.37 -7.51 -21.70
CA GLY A 203 12.85 -7.96 -23.00
C GLY A 203 11.46 -7.39 -23.34
N LEU A 204 11.10 -6.26 -22.73
CA LEU A 204 9.81 -5.58 -22.85
C LEU A 204 9.94 -4.27 -23.64
N ARG A 205 8.82 -3.82 -24.21
CA ARG A 205 8.66 -2.51 -24.86
C ARG A 205 8.34 -1.40 -23.86
N GLY A 206 7.62 -1.72 -22.78
CA GLY A 206 7.19 -0.76 -21.77
C GLY A 206 5.83 -0.09 -22.06
N ASP A 207 5.14 -0.52 -23.12
CA ASP A 207 3.80 -0.08 -23.52
C ASP A 207 2.85 -1.26 -23.79
N GLU A 208 3.12 -2.40 -23.16
CA GLU A 208 2.28 -3.58 -23.25
C GLU A 208 0.86 -3.30 -22.72
N ALA A 209 -0.15 -3.71 -23.50
CA ALA A 209 -1.55 -3.52 -23.13
C ALA A 209 -2.00 -4.47 -22.01
N ASP A 210 -1.43 -5.69 -21.97
CA ASP A 210 -1.74 -6.72 -21.00
C ASP A 210 -0.46 -7.19 -20.33
N ILE A 211 -0.01 -6.44 -19.33
CA ILE A 211 0.99 -6.96 -18.41
C ILE A 211 0.27 -7.75 -17.32
N THR A 212 0.35 -9.09 -17.36
CA THR A 212 0.14 -9.89 -16.16
C THR A 212 1.33 -9.70 -15.23
N CYS A 213 1.29 -8.66 -14.38
CA CYS A 213 2.16 -8.59 -13.20
C CYS A 213 1.47 -9.39 -12.09
N GLU A 214 1.95 -10.59 -11.80
CA GLU A 214 1.60 -11.22 -10.53
C GLU A 214 2.44 -10.58 -9.42
N GLN A 215 1.78 -9.92 -8.46
CA GLN A 215 2.41 -9.58 -7.19
C GLN A 215 2.74 -10.89 -6.46
N LYS A 216 3.93 -11.47 -6.72
CA LYS A 216 4.32 -12.74 -6.10
C LYS A 216 4.99 -12.63 -4.73
N TYR A 217 5.20 -11.43 -4.18
CA TYR A 217 5.84 -11.29 -2.85
C TYR A 217 5.04 -10.45 -1.86
N SER A 218 4.80 -11.06 -0.69
CA SER A 218 4.17 -10.52 0.51
C SER A 218 5.06 -9.53 1.28
N GLY A 219 5.71 -8.60 0.57
CA GLY A 219 6.63 -7.64 1.20
C GLY A 219 6.90 -6.33 0.44
N GLY A 220 6.44 -6.13 -0.80
CA GLY A 220 6.48 -4.79 -1.43
C GLY A 220 7.25 -4.64 -2.74
N ILE A 221 7.88 -5.69 -3.29
CA ILE A 221 8.56 -5.56 -4.58
C ILE A 221 7.63 -6.01 -5.72
N LEU A 222 7.13 -5.05 -6.50
CA LEU A 222 6.51 -5.31 -7.80
C LEU A 222 7.60 -5.31 -8.87
N LEU A 223 8.29 -6.44 -9.08
CA LEU A 223 8.98 -6.66 -10.35
C LEU A 223 7.90 -6.97 -11.40
N CYS A 224 7.49 -5.97 -12.18
CA CYS A 224 6.69 -6.19 -13.37
C CYS A 224 7.57 -6.82 -14.47
N LEU A 225 7.96 -8.07 -14.27
CA LEU A 225 8.57 -8.92 -15.29
C LEU A 225 7.48 -9.53 -16.18
N GLY A 226 6.70 -8.63 -16.77
CA GLY A 226 5.62 -8.91 -17.70
C GLY A 226 6.06 -9.53 -19.02
N GLY A 227 6.86 -10.59 -19.00
CA GLY A 227 7.40 -11.23 -20.19
C GLY A 227 8.29 -12.43 -19.92
N LEU A 228 8.69 -12.69 -18.67
CA LEU A 228 9.39 -13.91 -18.30
C LEU A 228 8.37 -15.01 -17.98
N ARG A 229 7.78 -15.60 -19.03
CA ARG A 229 7.12 -16.88 -18.86
C ARG A 229 8.17 -17.94 -18.49
N GLY A 230 8.39 -18.20 -17.20
CA GLY A 230 8.77 -19.54 -16.74
C GLY A 230 10.13 -19.75 -16.07
N ASP A 231 10.78 -18.74 -15.47
CA ASP A 231 11.97 -18.97 -14.62
C ASP A 231 11.78 -18.40 -13.21
N GLU A 232 11.03 -19.12 -12.39
CA GLU A 232 10.70 -18.74 -11.02
C GLU A 232 11.94 -18.58 -10.13
N ALA A 233 13.02 -19.33 -10.42
CA ALA A 233 14.26 -19.28 -9.63
C ALA A 233 15.02 -17.97 -9.86
N ALA A 234 15.00 -17.44 -11.09
CA ALA A 234 15.61 -16.15 -11.40
C ALA A 234 14.84 -14.97 -10.76
N GLU A 235 13.51 -15.07 -10.71
CA GLU A 235 12.65 -14.08 -10.04
C GLU A 235 12.88 -14.08 -8.52
N GLU A 236 12.95 -15.27 -7.91
CA GLU A 236 13.21 -15.45 -6.48
C GLU A 236 14.61 -14.97 -6.09
N ALA A 237 15.64 -15.29 -6.87
CA ALA A 237 17.00 -14.80 -6.64
C ALA A 237 17.10 -13.26 -6.74
N THR A 238 16.37 -12.67 -7.69
CA THR A 238 16.32 -11.20 -7.84
C THR A 238 15.61 -10.55 -6.65
N ALA A 239 14.46 -11.09 -6.24
CA ALA A 239 13.73 -10.60 -5.08
C ALA A 239 14.54 -10.73 -3.78
N ALA A 240 15.26 -11.84 -3.61
CA ALA A 240 16.14 -12.06 -2.46
C ALA A 240 17.31 -11.05 -2.43
N LEU A 241 17.98 -10.82 -3.56
CA LEU A 241 19.04 -9.80 -3.67
C LEU A 241 18.54 -8.39 -3.37
N VAL A 242 17.33 -8.06 -3.82
CA VAL A 242 16.71 -6.76 -3.52
C VAL A 242 16.42 -6.65 -2.03
N TRP A 243 15.87 -7.70 -1.41
CA TRP A 243 15.66 -7.71 0.04
C TRP A 243 16.96 -7.63 0.82
N GLU A 244 18.01 -8.33 0.41
CA GLU A 244 19.34 -8.20 1.03
C GLU A 244 19.87 -6.77 0.89
N ALA A 245 19.70 -6.13 -0.27
CA ALA A 245 20.11 -4.75 -0.50
C ALA A 245 19.30 -3.75 0.35
N VAL A 246 17.99 -3.96 0.46
CA VAL A 246 17.07 -3.17 1.30
C VAL A 246 17.37 -3.38 2.78
N ASP A 247 17.55 -4.62 3.24
CA ASP A 247 17.84 -4.96 4.63
C ASP A 247 19.24 -4.49 5.04
N ALA A 248 20.24 -4.60 4.15
CA ALA A 248 21.59 -4.07 4.41
C ALA A 248 21.60 -2.55 4.51
N ALA A 249 20.72 -1.87 3.77
CA ALA A 249 20.52 -0.42 3.84
C ALA A 249 19.66 0.03 5.04
N ALA A 250 18.67 -0.80 5.44
CA ALA A 250 17.80 -0.57 6.58
C ALA A 250 18.45 -0.99 7.91
N ALA A 251 19.57 -1.72 7.88
CA ALA A 251 20.34 -2.05 9.06
C ALA A 251 20.72 -0.74 9.77
N PRO A 252 20.31 -0.55 11.04
CA PRO A 252 20.67 0.67 11.76
C PRO A 252 22.19 0.76 11.78
N HIS A 253 22.71 1.97 11.61
CA HIS A 253 24.05 2.33 12.08
C HIS A 253 24.12 2.07 13.60
N SER A 254 24.18 0.80 14.00
CA SER A 254 24.46 0.39 15.35
C SER A 254 25.97 0.36 15.48
N LYS A 255 26.51 1.48 15.97
CA LYS A 255 27.33 1.55 17.18
C LYS A 255 28.14 2.84 17.17
N SER A 256 27.81 3.72 18.10
CA SER A 256 28.83 4.22 19.01
C SER A 256 28.56 3.62 20.41
N PRO A 257 29.57 3.04 21.07
CA PRO A 257 29.49 2.59 22.46
C PRO A 257 29.73 3.77 23.42
N SER A 258 29.11 3.72 24.61
CA SER A 258 29.34 4.56 25.82
C SER A 258 29.10 6.08 25.65
N LEU A 259 28.28 6.76 26.46
CA LEU A 259 28.25 6.91 27.93
C LEU A 259 26.85 7.35 28.38
#